data_AF-A0A2E5IAI6-F1
#
_entry.id   AF-A0A2E5IAI6-F1
#
_cell.length_a   1.000
_cell.length_b   1.000
_cell.length_c   1.000
_cell.angle_alpha   90.00
_cell.angle_beta   90.00
_cell.angle_gamma   90.00
#
_symmetry.space_group_name_H-M   'P 1'
#
loop_
_entity.id
_entity.type
_entity.pdbx_description
1 polymer ?
#
loop_
_entity_poly.entity_id
_entity_poly.type
_entity_poly.pdbx_seq_one_letter_code
_entity_poly.pdbx_strand_id
1 'polypeptide(L)' 'MQSNNIEELISQKVKDSDLYKDALTHRSAGNSNNERLEFLGDAVLGLIVGEYLYKKFP' A
#
# COMPACT_ATOMS: atom_id res chain seq x y z
N MET A 1 9.72 5.79 -20.43
CA MET A 1 9.84 4.78 -19.36
C MET A 1 8.65 3.86 -19.50
N GLN A 2 8.88 2.54 -19.57
CA GLN A 2 7.82 1.55 -19.71
C GLN A 2 6.84 1.70 -18.54
N SER A 3 5.60 2.05 -18.83
CA SER A 3 4.53 2.15 -17.84
C SER A 3 4.11 0.72 -17.49
N ASN A 4 4.82 0.08 -16.57
CA ASN A 4 4.36 -1.17 -15.99
C ASN A 4 2.98 -0.92 -15.38
N ASN A 5 1.98 -1.69 -15.80
CA ASN A 5 0.62 -1.53 -15.35
C ASN A 5 0.58 -1.87 -13.84
N ILE A 6 0.11 -0.94 -13.01
CA ILE A 6 0.04 -1.12 -11.54
C ILE A 6 -0.71 -2.41 -11.19
N GLU A 7 -1.73 -2.76 -11.96
CA GLU A 7 -2.51 -3.98 -11.80
C GLU A 7 -1.68 -5.27 -11.95
N GLU A 8 -0.65 -5.23 -12.81
CA GLU A 8 0.26 -6.35 -13.05
C GLU A 8 1.22 -6.52 -11.87
N LEU A 9 1.72 -5.41 -11.31
CA LEU A 9 2.62 -5.41 -10.16
C LEU A 9 1.95 -5.95 -8.90
N ILE A 10 0.69 -5.59 -8.66
CA ILE A 10 -0.05 -6.00 -7.47
C ILE A 10 -0.88 -7.28 -7.70
N SER A 11 -0.88 -7.80 -8.94
CA SER A 11 -1.68 -8.97 -9.35
C SER A 11 -3.17 -8.86 -8.97
N GLN A 12 -3.69 -7.64 -8.91
CA GLN A 12 -5.06 -7.32 -8.53
C GLN A 12 -5.59 -6.16 -9.36
N LYS A 13 -6.91 -6.17 -9.61
CA LYS A 13 -7.57 -5.06 -10.28
C LYS A 13 -7.60 -3.83 -9.38
N VAL A 14 -7.23 -2.68 -9.94
CA VAL A 14 -7.29 -1.40 -9.27
C VAL A 14 -8.76 -1.00 -9.16
N LYS A 15 -9.32 -1.07 -7.94
CA LYS A 15 -10.72 -0.71 -7.70
C LYS A 15 -10.96 0.80 -7.70
N ASP A 16 -10.01 1.55 -7.17
CA ASP A 16 -10.06 3.02 -7.08
C ASP A 16 -8.71 3.58 -7.54
N SER A 17 -8.65 4.09 -8.77
CA SER A 17 -7.38 4.53 -9.36
C SER A 17 -6.71 5.67 -8.61
N ASP A 18 -7.50 6.50 -7.92
CA ASP A 18 -6.97 7.67 -7.23
C ASP A 18 -6.28 7.26 -5.92
N LEU A 19 -6.79 6.23 -5.25
CA LEU A 19 -6.12 5.62 -4.10
C LEU A 19 -4.71 5.11 -4.44
N TYR A 20 -4.55 4.47 -5.60
CA TYR A 20 -3.23 3.99 -6.04
C TYR A 20 -2.30 5.12 -6.48
N LYS A 21 -2.84 6.18 -7.09
CA LYS A 21 -2.07 7.38 -7.40
C LYS A 21 -1.55 8.03 -6.12
N ASP A 22 -2.40 8.20 -5.11
CA ASP A 22 -2.00 8.75 -3.82
C ASP A 22 -0.93 7.87 -3.15
N ALA A 23 -1.15 6.54 -3.12
CA ALA A 23 -0.18 5.59 -2.55
C ALA A 23 1.21 5.63 -3.22
N LEU A 24 1.26 5.95 -4.52
CA LEU A 24 2.49 6.05 -5.30
C LEU A 24 3.04 7.49 -5.38
N THR A 25 2.38 8.46 -4.77
CA THR A 25 2.80 9.86 -4.77
C THR A 25 3.55 10.19 -3.48
N HIS A 26 4.83 10.50 -3.61
CA HIS A 26 5.63 10.99 -2.49
C HIS A 26 5.21 12.41 -2.10
N ARG A 27 5.28 12.75 -0.81
CA ARG A 27 4.92 14.08 -0.26
C ARG A 27 5.54 15.29 -0.96
N SER A 28 6.71 15.13 -1.59
CA SER A 28 7.36 16.21 -2.34
C SER A 28 6.69 16.54 -3.68
N ALA A 29 5.83 15.65 -4.19
CA ALA A 29 5.18 15.79 -5.49
C ALA A 29 3.78 16.40 -5.40
N GLY A 30 3.15 16.46 -4.22
CA GLY A 30 1.82 17.06 -4.06
C GLY A 30 1.21 16.95 -2.67
N ASN A 31 0.11 17.67 -2.48
CA ASN A 31 -0.68 17.66 -1.25
C ASN A 31 -1.47 16.35 -1.06
N SER A 32 -1.90 15.72 -2.15
CA SER A 32 -2.43 14.35 -2.13
C SER A 32 -1.24 13.41 -2.30
N ASN A 33 -0.96 12.62 -1.28
CA ASN A 33 0.24 11.79 -1.22
C ASN A 33 0.02 10.59 -0.30
N ASN A 34 1.05 9.76 -0.19
CA ASN A 34 1.01 8.48 0.47
C ASN A 34 1.04 8.54 2.01
N GLU A 35 1.32 9.67 2.67
CA GLU A 35 1.61 9.71 4.12
C GLU A 35 0.47 9.10 4.97
N ARG A 36 -0.79 9.37 4.61
CA ARG A 36 -1.95 8.82 5.33
C ARG A 36 -2.13 7.32 5.08
N LEU A 37 -1.83 6.86 3.86
CA LEU A 37 -1.94 5.47 3.48
C LEU A 37 -0.78 4.64 4.05
N GLU A 38 0.42 5.21 4.13
CA GLU A 38 1.58 4.63 4.79
C GLU A 38 1.31 4.40 6.27
N PHE A 39 0.83 5.43 6.99
CA PHE A 39 0.50 5.30 8.40
C PHE A 39 -0.54 4.18 8.68
N LEU A 40 -1.57 4.08 7.83
CA LEU A 40 -2.56 3.01 7.94
C LEU A 40 -1.96 1.65 7.56
N GLY A 41 -1.17 1.61 6.50
CA GLY A 41 -0.50 0.41 5.99
C GLY A 41 0.42 -0.22 7.01
N ASP A 42 1.17 0.59 7.77
CA ASP A 42 2.04 0.13 8.85
C ASP A 42 1.26 -0.58 9.96
N ALA A 43 0.13 0.00 10.39
CA ALA A 43 -0.71 -0.60 11.42
C ALA A 43 -1.34 -1.92 10.95
N VAL A 44 -1.83 -1.97 9.70
CA VAL A 44 -2.42 -3.18 9.10
C VAL A 44 -1.36 -4.27 8.93
N LEU A 45 -0.18 -3.94 8.42
CA LEU A 45 0.91 -4.89 8.25
C LEU A 45 1.37 -5.43 9.61
N GLY A 46 1.50 -4.55 10.61
CA GLY A 46 1.83 -4.93 11.98
C GLY A 46 0.83 -5.93 12.57
N LEU A 47 -0.48 -5.70 12.36
CA LEU A 47 -1.54 -6.62 12.78
C LEU A 47 -1.40 -8.00 12.12
N ILE A 48 -1.27 -8.04 10.79
CA ILE A 48 -1.19 -9.29 10.02
C ILE A 48 0.04 -10.10 10.42
N VAL A 49 1.20 -9.43 10.52
CA VAL A 49 2.46 -10.09 10.93
C VAL A 49 2.37 -10.56 12.37
N GLY A 50 1.84 -9.73 13.28
CA GLY A 50 1.65 -10.09 14.68
C GLY A 50 0.75 -11.31 14.85
N GLU A 51 -0.39 -11.33 14.17
CA GLU A 51 -1.30 -12.49 14.17
C GLU A 51 -0.62 -13.74 13.61
N TYR A 52 0.12 -13.61 12.50
CA TYR A 52 0.87 -14.72 11.91
C TYR A 52 1.89 -15.31 12.90
N LEU A 53 2.68 -14.46 13.55
CA LEU A 53 3.69 -14.90 14.51
C LEU A 53 3.04 -15.57 15.73
N TYR A 54 1.99 -14.97 16.29
CA TYR A 54 1.24 -15.54 17.43
C TYR A 54 0.70 -16.94 17.13
N LYS A 55 0.16 -17.16 15.92
CA LYS A 55 -0.36 -18.48 15.50
C LYS A 55 0.74 -19.50 15.21
N LYS A 56 1.88 -19.06 14.68
CA LYS A 56 2.97 -19.95 14.24
C LYS A 56 3.91 -20.35 15.38
N PHE A 57 4.08 -19.49 16.38
CA PHE A 57 4.98 -19.70 17.52
C PHE A 57 4.20 -19.47 18.83
N PRO A 58 3.40 -20.46 19.27
CA PRO A 58 2.59 -20.34 20.48
C PRO A 58 3.43 -20.28 21.77
#